data_AF-A0A8D5U083-F1
#
_entry.id   AF-A0A8D5U083-F1
#
_cell.length_a   1.000
_cell.length_b   1.000
_cell.length_c   1.000
_cell.angle_alpha   90.00
_cell.angle_beta   90.00
_cell.angle_gamma   90.00
#
_symmetry.space_group_name_H-M   'P 1'
#
loop_
_entity.id
_entity.type
_entity.pdbx_description
1 polymer ?
#
loop_
_entity_poly.entity_id
_entity_poly.type
_entity_poly.pdbx_seq_one_letter_code
_entity_poly.pdbx_strand_id
1 'polypeptide(L)'
;MTPSKVSYNLVAKEIGVNHRTVEEYIKLFNDMILTLTLHFVDVNTGYYNYRKQIKVHLLDPLFYDVVSTWTGVKRPDDSIIFEGNVASHLSRIHNAGYTEIGKKEIDVVTLP
;
A
#
# COMPACT_ATOMS: atom_id res chain seq x y z
N MET A 1 -11.56 6.83 5.83
CA MET A 1 -10.76 7.46 4.75
C MET A 1 -9.98 6.37 4.03
N THR A 2 -10.23 6.08 2.75
CA THR A 2 -9.50 5.07 1.93
C THR A 2 -7.98 5.18 2.15
N PRO A 3 -7.20 4.08 2.18
CA PRO A 3 -5.76 4.18 2.37
C PRO A 3 -5.17 5.08 1.29
N SER A 4 -4.58 6.17 1.75
CA SER A 4 -4.11 7.25 0.89
C SER A 4 -3.00 6.77 -0.03
N LYS A 5 -3.09 7.14 -1.30
CA LYS A 5 -2.00 6.95 -2.27
C LYS A 5 -0.80 7.79 -1.83
N VAL A 6 0.35 7.14 -1.71
CA VAL A 6 1.60 7.79 -1.31
C VAL A 6 2.64 7.71 -2.41
N SER A 7 3.53 8.72 -2.48
CA SER A 7 4.75 8.63 -3.29
C SER A 7 5.96 8.65 -2.37
N TYR A 8 7.01 7.90 -2.74
CA TYR A 8 8.25 7.89 -1.96
C TYR A 8 8.84 9.30 -1.81
N ASN A 9 8.73 10.14 -2.84
CA ASN A 9 9.18 11.53 -2.80
C ASN A 9 8.41 12.39 -1.78
N LEU A 10 7.10 12.17 -1.63
CA LEU A 10 6.29 12.91 -0.66
C LEU A 10 6.76 12.58 0.77
N VAL A 11 6.85 11.28 1.08
CA VAL A 11 7.29 10.80 2.39
C VAL A 11 8.71 11.27 2.69
N ALA A 12 9.62 11.16 1.72
CA ALA A 12 11.01 11.59 1.84
C ALA A 12 11.13 13.09 2.18
N LYS A 13 10.30 13.92 1.54
CA LYS A 13 10.24 15.36 1.81
C LYS A 13 9.74 15.65 3.22
N GLU A 14 8.74 14.92 3.71
CA GLU A 14 8.17 15.12 5.04
C GLU A 14 9.16 14.78 6.16
N ILE A 15 9.93 13.69 6.00
CA ILE A 15 10.88 13.23 7.02
C ILE A 15 12.33 13.71 6.80
N GLY A 16 12.59 14.45 5.72
CA GLY A 16 13.89 15.06 5.43
C GLY A 16 14.99 14.09 4.99
N VAL A 17 14.63 13.00 4.30
CA VAL A 17 15.59 11.99 3.80
C VAL A 17 15.53 11.83 2.28
N ASN A 18 16.39 10.99 1.70
CA ASN A 18 16.36 10.67 0.28
C ASN A 18 15.20 9.70 -0.04
N HIS A 19 14.51 9.89 -1.17
CA HIS A 19 13.45 8.99 -1.64
C HIS A 19 13.91 7.53 -1.77
N ARG A 20 15.17 7.29 -2.16
CA ARG A 20 15.74 5.93 -2.21
C ARG A 20 15.77 5.26 -0.85
N THR A 21 16.08 6.03 0.20
CA THR A 21 16.07 5.53 1.57
C THR A 21 14.65 5.10 1.97
N VAL A 22 13.63 5.90 1.64
CA VAL A 22 12.22 5.53 1.91
C VAL A 22 11.84 4.25 1.16
N GLU A 23 12.21 4.14 -0.11
CA GLU A 23 11.98 2.94 -0.92
C GLU A 23 12.66 1.70 -0.31
N GLU A 24 13.92 1.82 0.12
CA GLU A 24 14.67 0.75 0.78
C GLU A 24 14.02 0.31 2.10
N TYR A 25 13.54 1.24 2.93
CA TYR A 25 12.83 0.91 4.18
C TYR A 25 11.48 0.23 3.92
N ILE A 26 10.70 0.71 2.94
CA ILE A 26 9.42 0.07 2.58
C ILE A 26 9.66 -1.34 2.02
N LYS A 27 10.68 -1.51 1.19
CA LYS A 27 11.09 -2.84 0.72
C LYS A 27 11.48 -3.74 1.89
N LEU A 28 12.27 -3.24 2.83
CA LEU A 28 12.64 -3.99 4.03
C LEU A 28 11.40 -4.42 4.83
N PHE A 29 10.40 -3.55 5.01
CA PHE A 29 9.17 -3.91 5.71
C PHE A 29 8.33 -4.96 4.97
N ASN A 30 8.30 -4.92 3.64
CA ASN A 30 7.68 -5.98 2.84
C ASN A 30 8.42 -7.31 3.01
N ASP A 31 9.76 -7.30 2.95
CA ASP A 31 10.60 -8.48 3.13
C ASP A 31 10.47 -9.08 4.55
N MET A 32 10.19 -8.23 5.55
CA MET A 32 9.87 -8.63 6.92
C MET A 32 8.41 -9.08 7.14
N ILE A 33 7.58 -9.11 6.08
CA ILE A 33 6.17 -9.53 6.15
C ILE A 33 5.35 -8.58 7.06
N LEU A 34 5.76 -7.32 7.18
CA LEU A 34 5.04 -6.31 7.96
C LEU A 34 4.03 -5.55 7.09
N THR A 35 4.45 -5.23 5.87
CA THR A 35 3.66 -4.43 4.93
C THR A 35 3.43 -5.17 3.61
N LEU A 36 2.42 -4.72 2.88
CA LEU A 36 2.18 -5.04 1.49
C LEU A 36 2.12 -3.74 0.69
N THR A 37 2.97 -3.63 -0.34
CA THR A 37 2.91 -2.54 -1.31
C THR A 37 2.10 -2.96 -2.53
N LEU A 38 1.02 -2.24 -2.82
CA LEU A 38 0.28 -2.35 -4.08
C LEU A 38 0.73 -1.28 -5.05
N HIS A 39 1.17 -1.70 -6.23
CA HIS A 39 1.49 -0.82 -7.34
C HIS A 39 0.27 -0.59 -8.24
N PHE A 40 0.25 0.55 -8.91
CA PHE A 40 -0.79 0.85 -9.90
C PHE A 40 -0.68 -0.13 -11.07
N VAL A 41 -1.81 -0.68 -11.50
CA VAL A 41 -1.95 -1.53 -12.68
C VAL A 41 -2.67 -0.76 -13.77
N ASP A 42 -2.06 -0.67 -14.94
CA ASP A 42 -2.75 -0.17 -16.13
C ASP A 42 -3.61 -1.29 -16.73
N VAL A 43 -4.92 -1.19 -16.58
CA VAL A 43 -5.88 -2.18 -17.07
C VAL A 43 -5.87 -2.35 -18.59
N ASN A 44 -5.41 -1.35 -19.35
CA ASN A 44 -5.37 -1.47 -20.81
C ASN A 44 -4.19 -2.31 -21.28
N THR A 45 -3.09 -2.28 -20.54
CA THR A 45 -1.85 -2.97 -20.91
C THR A 45 -1.60 -4.23 -20.07
N GLY A 46 -2.24 -4.34 -18.90
CA GLY A 46 -2.04 -5.43 -17.94
C GLY A 46 -0.73 -5.34 -17.16
N TYR A 47 -0.01 -4.21 -17.22
CA TYR A 47 1.29 -4.04 -16.58
C TYR A 47 1.25 -3.06 -15.39
N TYR A 48 2.19 -3.27 -14.48
CA TYR A 48 2.44 -2.35 -13.37
C TYR A 48 3.07 -1.04 -13.85
N ASN A 49 2.57 0.08 -13.34
CA ASN A 49 3.16 1.39 -13.51
C ASN A 49 3.88 1.83 -12.22
N TYR A 50 5.16 1.51 -12.13
CA TYR A 50 6.00 1.84 -10.97
C TYR A 50 6.29 3.34 -10.79
N ARG A 51 5.94 4.19 -11.76
CA ARG A 51 6.09 5.66 -11.65
C ARG A 51 4.92 6.33 -10.96
N LYS A 52 3.76 5.65 -10.89
CA LYS A 52 2.60 6.16 -10.16
C LYS A 52 2.79 5.96 -8.65
N GLN A 53 1.90 6.60 -7.90
CA GLN A 53 1.81 6.40 -6.46
C GLN A 53 1.59 4.92 -6.13
N ILE A 54 1.84 4.59 -4.87
CA ILE A 54 1.64 3.26 -4.32
C ILE A 54 0.62 3.32 -3.20
N LYS A 55 0.05 2.16 -2.85
CA LYS A 55 -0.62 1.96 -1.57
C LYS A 55 0.21 1.04 -0.70
N VAL A 56 0.28 1.34 0.58
CA VAL A 56 0.97 0.50 1.57
C VAL A 56 -0.04 0.10 2.63
N HIS A 57 -0.22 -1.20 2.81
CA HIS A 57 -1.08 -1.78 3.83
C HIS A 57 -0.22 -2.52 4.86
N LEU A 58 -0.67 -2.56 6.10
CA LEU A 58 -0.12 -3.50 7.07
C LEU A 58 -0.74 -4.86 6.81
N LEU A 59 0.08 -5.90 6.86
CA LEU A 59 -0.29 -7.23 6.39
C LEU A 59 -1.27 -7.93 7.33
N ASP A 60 -1.18 -7.62 8.62
CA ASP A 60 -2.03 -8.15 9.69
C ASP A 60 -2.81 -7.01 10.40
N PRO A 61 -4.12 -7.18 10.68
CA PRO A 61 -4.93 -6.24 11.43
C PRO A 61 -4.31 -5.80 12.76
N LEU A 62 -3.63 -6.70 13.47
CA LEU A 62 -2.97 -6.43 14.75
C LEU A 62 -1.93 -5.32 14.63
N PHE A 63 -1.22 -5.22 13.50
CA PHE A 63 -0.20 -4.19 13.33
C PHE A 63 -0.80 -2.79 13.31
N TYR A 64 -2.05 -2.63 12.85
CA TYR A 64 -2.73 -1.33 12.90
C TYR A 64 -2.92 -0.88 14.36
N ASP A 65 -3.28 -1.79 15.26
CA ASP A 65 -3.46 -1.49 16.68
C ASP A 65 -2.12 -1.20 17.39
N VAL A 66 -1.09 -2.01 17.10
CA VAL A 66 0.25 -1.86 17.68
C VAL A 66 0.88 -0.53 17.24
N VAL A 67 0.86 -0.22 15.95
CA VAL A 67 1.44 1.03 15.41
C VAL A 67 0.64 2.25 15.88
N SER A 68 -0.69 2.16 15.93
CA SER A 68 -1.54 3.23 16.48
C SER A 68 -1.19 3.53 17.94
N THR A 69 -1.03 2.49 18.76
CA THR A 69 -0.67 2.63 20.17
C THR A 69 0.73 3.19 20.35
N TRP A 70 1.71 2.71 19.56
CA TRP A 70 3.10 3.14 19.65
C TRP A 70 3.31 4.59 19.23
N THR A 71 2.67 5.00 18.13
CA THR A 71 2.85 6.35 17.56
C THR A 71 1.88 7.39 18.12
N GLY A 72 0.84 6.95 18.84
CA GLY A 72 -0.27 7.81 19.28
C GLY A 72 -1.18 8.26 18.13
N VAL A 73 -0.99 7.75 16.91
CA VAL A 73 -1.84 8.05 15.75
C VAL A 73 -3.13 7.25 15.87
N LYS A 74 -4.28 7.86 15.53
CA LYS A 74 -5.58 7.17 15.55
C LYS A 74 -5.56 5.93 14.64
N ARG A 75 -6.04 4.80 15.17
CA ARG A 75 -6.29 3.58 14.42
C ARG A 75 -7.19 3.87 13.20
N PRO A 76 -6.85 3.36 12.01
CA PRO A 76 -7.70 3.49 10.83
C PRO A 76 -9.10 2.88 11.02
N ASP A 77 -10.04 3.35 10.20
CA ASP A 77 -11.40 2.78 10.12
C ASP A 77 -11.34 1.33 9.63
N ASP A 78 -12.30 0.50 10.05
CA ASP A 78 -12.32 -0.93 9.71
C ASP A 78 -12.40 -1.21 8.20
N SER A 79 -12.96 -0.29 7.40
CA SER A 79 -13.00 -0.43 5.94
C SER A 79 -11.60 -0.46 5.30
N ILE A 80 -10.66 0.31 5.83
CA ILE A 80 -9.26 0.38 5.35
C ILE A 80 -8.52 -0.91 5.72
N ILE A 81 -8.76 -1.40 6.92
CA ILE A 81 -8.17 -2.64 7.43
C ILE A 81 -8.71 -3.81 6.61
N PHE A 82 -10.01 -3.81 6.30
CA PHE A 82 -10.63 -4.81 5.43
C PHE A 82 -10.03 -4.82 4.03
N GLU A 83 -9.84 -3.64 3.41
CA GLU A 83 -9.15 -3.51 2.12
C GLU A 83 -7.73 -4.12 2.17
N GLY A 84 -6.96 -3.80 3.20
CA GLY A 84 -5.62 -4.36 3.42
C GLY A 84 -5.62 -5.88 3.57
N ASN A 85 -6.60 -6.43 4.29
CA ASN A 85 -6.76 -7.88 4.43
C ASN A 85 -7.08 -8.56 3.10
N VAL A 86 -8.00 -8.00 2.32
CA VAL A 86 -8.37 -8.53 0.99
C VAL A 86 -7.16 -8.49 0.05
N ALA A 87 -6.44 -7.37 0.03
CA ALA A 87 -5.20 -7.23 -0.73
C ALA A 87 -4.16 -8.28 -0.31
N SER A 88 -3.90 -8.41 0.99
CA SER A 88 -2.97 -9.38 1.57
C SER A 88 -3.29 -10.82 1.19
N HIS A 89 -4.56 -11.21 1.24
CA HIS A 89 -4.96 -12.56 0.86
C HIS A 89 -4.83 -12.80 -0.66
N LEU A 90 -5.24 -11.84 -1.49
CA LEU A 90 -5.14 -11.97 -2.94
C LEU A 90 -3.69 -11.96 -3.43
N SER A 91 -2.82 -11.14 -2.85
CA SER A 91 -1.39 -11.07 -3.16
C SER A 91 -0.61 -12.36 -2.89
N ARG A 92 -1.15 -13.27 -2.07
CA ARG A 92 -0.54 -14.59 -1.82
C ARG A 92 -0.79 -15.58 -2.95
N ILE A 93 -1.84 -15.35 -3.74
CA ILE A 93 -2.31 -16.28 -4.78
C ILE A 93 -2.00 -15.70 -6.18
N HIS A 94 -2.18 -14.39 -6.33
CA HIS A 94 -2.05 -13.68 -7.60
C HIS A 94 -1.21 -12.42 -7.45
N ASN A 95 -0.75 -11.91 -8.59
CA ASN A 95 -0.13 -10.60 -8.69
C ASN A 95 -1.22 -9.53 -8.50
N ALA A 96 -1.30 -8.95 -7.30
CA ALA A 96 -2.28 -7.92 -6.98
C ALA A 96 -1.71 -6.50 -7.22
N GLY A 97 -2.60 -5.56 -7.44
CA GLY A 97 -2.32 -4.13 -7.49
C GLY A 97 -3.60 -3.34 -7.29
N TYR A 98 -3.57 -2.05 -7.61
CA TYR A 98 -4.76 -1.20 -7.60
C TYR A 98 -4.87 -0.46 -8.94
N THR A 99 -6.06 0.04 -9.29
CA THR A 99 -6.23 0.76 -10.55
C THR A 99 -7.30 1.84 -10.47
N GLU A 100 -7.46 2.60 -11.55
CA GLU A 100 -8.48 3.63 -11.71
C GLU A 100 -9.19 3.41 -13.04
N ILE A 101 -10.51 3.30 -13.00
CA ILE A 101 -11.34 3.21 -14.20
C ILE A 101 -12.23 4.46 -14.25
N GLY A 102 -11.92 5.34 -15.21
CA GLY A 102 -12.56 6.65 -15.33
C GLY A 102 -12.25 7.53 -14.12
N LYS A 103 -13.26 7.84 -13.31
CA LYS A 103 -13.13 8.64 -12.07
C LYS A 103 -13.23 7.80 -10.79
N LYS A 104 -13.34 6.47 -10.91
CA LYS A 104 -13.46 5.56 -9.77
C LYS A 104 -12.17 4.81 -9.55
N GLU A 105 -11.77 4.73 -8.30
CA GLU A 105 -10.66 3.91 -7.85
C GLU A 105 -11.15 2.48 -7.59
N ILE A 106 -10.34 1.52 -7.99
CA ILE A 106 -10.48 0.11 -7.65
C ILE A 106 -9.29 -0.24 -6.79
N ASP A 107 -9.57 -0.52 -5.53
CA ASP A 107 -8.57 -0.64 -4.49
C ASP A 107 -7.71 -1.90 -4.61
N VAL A 108 -8.28 -2.98 -5.13
CA VAL A 108 -7.58 -4.25 -5.38
C VAL A 108 -8.00 -4.85 -6.72
N VAL A 109 -7.02 -5.18 -7.55
CA VAL A 109 -7.17 -5.92 -8.81
C VAL A 109 -6.08 -6.99 -8.87
N THR A 110 -6.42 -8.15 -9.42
CA THR A 110 -5.47 -9.24 -9.65
C THR A 110 -5.19 -9.37 -11.13
N LEU A 111 -3.92 -9.52 -11.49
CA LEU A 111 -3.50 -9.90 -12.82
C LEU A 111 -3.49 -11.43 -12.93
N PRO A 112 -3.90 -11.98 -14.09
CA PRO A 112 -3.85 -13.42 -14.36
C PRO A 112 -2.42 -13.97 -14.38
#